data_AF-A7VDU2-F1
#
_entry.id   AF-A7VDU2-F1
#
_cell.length_a   1.000
_cell.length_b   1.000
_cell.length_c   1.000
_cell.angle_alpha   90.00
_cell.angle_beta   90.00
_cell.angle_gamma   90.00
#
_symmetry.space_group_name_H-M   'P 1'
#
loop_
_entity.id
_entity.type
_entity.pdbx_description
1 polymer ?
#
loop_
_entity_poly.entity_id
_entity_poly.type
_entity_poly.pdbx_seq_one_letter_code
_entity_poly.pdbx_strand_id
1 'polypeptide(L)'
;MNICGNSASHGWGTAGANGAQVTFSASDQTLDGDIVVDTISTLDMTLSDNSTFNGTINIIDNADGGTAVSDNAVVTIDSGSTWNLTGNCTISSLTNNGTINFNGYTITLADGTVLK
;
A
#
# COMPACT_ATOMS: atom_id res chain seq x y z
N MET A 1 -3.31 4.98 -7.30
CA MET A 1 -2.41 5.98 -6.69
C MET A 1 -0.98 5.50 -6.85
N ASN A 2 -0.04 6.39 -7.19
CA ASN A 2 1.39 6.05 -7.26
C ASN A 2 2.13 6.82 -6.17
N ILE A 3 2.80 6.09 -5.27
CA ILE A 3 3.55 6.61 -4.14
C ILE A 3 5.01 6.24 -4.37
N CYS A 4 5.72 7.11 -5.08
CA CYS A 4 7.08 6.84 -5.54
C CYS A 4 7.99 8.05 -5.31
N GLY A 5 9.26 7.79 -5.07
CA GLY A 5 10.26 8.84 -4.97
C GLY A 5 10.59 9.47 -6.32
N ASN A 6 11.08 10.71 -6.30
CA ASN A 6 11.51 11.40 -7.52
C ASN A 6 12.95 11.03 -7.90
N SER A 7 13.24 11.03 -9.21
CA SER A 7 14.54 10.62 -9.78
C SER A 7 15.68 11.63 -9.65
N ALA A 8 15.49 12.77 -8.99
CA ALA A 8 16.45 13.87 -8.90
C ALA A 8 16.94 14.45 -10.25
N SER A 9 16.31 14.07 -11.37
CA SER A 9 16.69 14.48 -12.75
C SER A 9 16.72 15.99 -13.00
N HIS A 10 16.04 16.77 -12.14
CA HIS A 10 15.97 18.23 -12.19
C HIS A 10 16.79 18.91 -11.06
N GLY A 11 17.71 18.18 -10.42
CA GLY A 11 18.65 18.72 -9.44
C GLY A 11 18.13 18.85 -8.01
N TRP A 12 17.00 18.21 -7.68
CA TRP A 12 16.44 18.20 -6.33
C TRP A 12 16.61 16.84 -5.65
N GLY A 13 17.24 16.84 -4.48
CA GLY A 13 17.43 15.64 -3.66
C GLY A 13 18.46 14.65 -4.25
N THR A 14 18.33 13.39 -3.86
CA THR A 14 19.25 12.30 -4.23
C THR A 14 18.45 11.14 -4.80
N ALA A 15 18.76 10.72 -6.03
CA ALA A 15 18.14 9.56 -6.67
C ALA A 15 18.21 8.32 -5.73
N GLY A 16 17.11 7.58 -5.62
CA GLY A 16 17.00 6.46 -4.69
C GLY A 16 16.86 6.81 -3.20
N ALA A 17 16.79 8.09 -2.82
CA ALA A 17 16.63 8.52 -1.42
C ALA A 17 15.53 9.58 -1.22
N ASN A 18 14.68 9.78 -2.23
CA ASN A 18 13.63 10.80 -2.23
C ASN A 18 12.23 10.21 -2.06
N GLY A 19 12.06 9.20 -1.21
CA GLY A 19 10.80 8.48 -1.04
C GLY A 19 9.63 9.38 -0.60
N ALA A 20 8.45 9.09 -1.12
CA ALA A 20 7.21 9.71 -0.66
C ALA A 20 6.80 9.12 0.70
N GLN A 21 6.17 9.94 1.55
CA GLN A 21 5.62 9.49 2.84
C GLN A 21 4.16 9.88 2.88
N VAL A 22 3.27 8.89 2.91
CA VAL A 22 1.83 9.09 2.79
C VAL A 22 1.10 8.47 3.98
N THR A 23 0.30 9.28 4.67
CA THR A 23 -0.77 8.82 5.54
C THR A 23 -2.09 9.00 4.80
N PHE A 24 -2.83 7.91 4.60
CA PHE A 24 -4.08 7.89 3.86
C PHE A 24 -5.21 7.38 4.76
N SER A 25 -6.18 8.25 5.07
CA SER A 25 -7.34 7.90 5.89
C SER A 25 -8.62 8.03 5.08
N ALA A 26 -9.37 6.94 4.97
CA ALA A 26 -10.68 6.91 4.33
C ALA A 26 -11.76 6.59 5.37
N SER A 27 -12.78 7.42 5.43
CA SER A 27 -13.92 7.31 6.36
C SER A 27 -15.21 7.48 5.55
N ASP A 28 -16.09 6.47 5.61
CA ASP A 28 -17.33 6.39 4.83
C ASP A 28 -17.11 6.65 3.32
N GLN A 29 -16.02 6.09 2.77
CA GLN A 29 -15.67 6.25 1.35
C GLN A 29 -15.78 4.93 0.60
N THR A 30 -16.18 5.00 -0.67
CA THR A 30 -15.94 3.92 -1.64
C THR A 30 -14.80 4.35 -2.56
N LEU A 31 -13.73 3.56 -2.59
CA LEU A 31 -12.51 3.84 -3.32
C LEU A 31 -12.26 2.74 -4.35
N ASP A 32 -12.01 3.13 -5.60
CA ASP A 32 -11.70 2.21 -6.69
C ASP A 32 -10.32 2.52 -7.28
N GLY A 33 -9.55 1.46 -7.55
CA GLY A 33 -8.30 1.53 -8.28
C GLY A 33 -7.10 1.01 -7.50
N ASP A 34 -5.98 0.84 -8.19
CA ASP A 34 -4.79 0.22 -7.62
C ASP A 34 -3.84 1.24 -6.99
N ILE A 35 -3.10 0.79 -5.98
CA ILE A 35 -2.04 1.55 -5.31
C ILE A 35 -0.70 0.87 -5.54
N VAL A 36 0.27 1.65 -5.99
CA VAL A 36 1.66 1.23 -6.16
C VAL A 36 2.54 2.07 -5.23
N VAL A 37 3.40 1.41 -4.48
CA VAL A 37 4.36 2.04 -3.57
C VAL A 37 5.75 1.56 -3.95
N ASP A 38 6.70 2.46 -4.22
CA ASP A 38 8.07 2.02 -4.47
C ASP A 38 8.81 1.68 -3.17
N THR A 39 9.90 0.91 -3.26
CA THR A 39 10.63 0.39 -2.10
C THR A 39 11.17 1.45 -1.16
N ILE A 40 11.34 2.70 -1.61
CA ILE A 40 11.89 3.79 -0.80
C ILE A 40 10.81 4.68 -0.17
N SER A 41 9.54 4.46 -0.52
CA SER A 41 8.40 5.26 -0.05
C SER A 41 7.60 4.54 1.03
N THR A 42 6.75 5.27 1.75
CA THR A 42 5.85 4.72 2.77
C THR A 42 4.39 5.07 2.50
N LEU A 43 3.52 4.11 2.76
CA LEU A 43 2.07 4.25 2.86
C LEU A 43 1.62 3.71 4.21
N ASP A 44 0.94 4.56 4.98
CA ASP A 44 0.15 4.19 6.15
C ASP A 44 -1.33 4.44 5.83
N MET A 45 -2.07 3.37 5.56
CA MET A 45 -3.45 3.41 5.07
C MET A 45 -4.43 2.90 6.12
N THR A 46 -5.49 3.67 6.39
CA THR A 46 -6.59 3.29 7.28
C THR A 46 -7.95 3.39 6.57
N LEU A 47 -8.72 2.31 6.60
CA LEU A 47 -10.12 2.25 6.17
C LEU A 47 -11.05 2.22 7.39
N SER A 48 -11.79 3.29 7.64
CA SER A 48 -12.73 3.43 8.76
C SER A 48 -14.17 3.70 8.31
N ASP A 49 -15.10 3.64 9.27
CA ASP A 49 -16.49 4.08 9.12
C ASP A 49 -17.21 3.49 7.90
N ASN A 50 -17.16 2.16 7.75
CA ASN A 50 -17.77 1.43 6.62
C ASN A 50 -17.17 1.76 5.24
N SER A 51 -15.91 2.19 5.19
CA SER A 51 -15.23 2.40 3.92
C SER A 51 -15.06 1.10 3.14
N THR A 52 -15.17 1.19 1.82
CA THR A 52 -14.92 0.10 0.89
C THR A 52 -13.77 0.47 -0.04
N PHE A 53 -12.76 -0.39 -0.13
CA PHE A 53 -11.68 -0.28 -1.11
C PHE A 53 -11.73 -1.43 -2.10
N ASN A 54 -11.83 -1.13 -3.40
CA ASN A 54 -11.79 -2.09 -4.50
C ASN A 54 -10.49 -1.87 -5.27
N GLY A 55 -9.51 -2.74 -5.08
CA GLY A 55 -8.21 -2.55 -5.72
C GLY A 55 -7.11 -3.43 -5.15
N THR A 56 -5.92 -3.22 -5.67
CA THR A 56 -4.68 -3.82 -5.16
C THR A 56 -3.77 -2.79 -4.48
N ILE A 57 -2.90 -3.28 -3.59
CA ILE A 57 -1.75 -2.52 -3.09
C ILE A 57 -0.52 -3.38 -3.35
N ASN A 58 0.45 -2.82 -4.09
CA ASN A 58 1.65 -3.55 -4.47
C ASN A 58 2.91 -2.70 -4.28
N ILE A 59 3.85 -3.27 -3.53
CA ILE A 59 5.22 -2.77 -3.43
C ILE A 59 5.98 -3.12 -4.72
N ILE A 60 6.69 -2.14 -5.28
CA ILE A 60 7.57 -2.31 -6.45
C ILE A 60 8.98 -1.79 -6.15
N ASP A 61 9.98 -2.31 -6.86
CA ASP A 61 11.34 -1.81 -6.74
C ASP A 61 11.43 -0.33 -7.16
N ASN A 62 12.13 0.48 -6.35
CA ASN A 62 12.54 1.81 -6.77
C ASN A 62 13.52 1.70 -7.95
N ALA A 63 13.25 2.47 -9.01
CA ALA A 63 13.99 2.40 -10.27
C ALA A 63 15.49 2.76 -10.15
N ASP A 64 15.86 3.54 -9.13
CA ASP A 64 17.24 3.95 -8.88
C ASP A 64 17.99 3.01 -7.93
N GLY A 65 17.35 1.90 -7.52
CA GLY A 65 17.96 0.89 -6.63
C GLY A 65 18.19 1.38 -5.20
N GLY A 66 17.36 2.32 -4.74
CA GLY A 66 17.43 2.84 -3.38
C GLY A 66 17.17 1.76 -2.31
N THR A 67 17.68 2.00 -1.11
CA THR A 67 17.52 1.07 0.03
C THR A 67 16.07 0.98 0.44
N ALA A 68 15.51 -0.23 0.43
CA ALA A 68 14.12 -0.46 0.80
C ALA A 68 13.84 -0.10 2.26
N VAL A 69 12.69 0.54 2.51
CA VAL A 69 12.17 0.77 3.87
C VAL A 69 11.41 -0.45 4.37
N SER A 70 11.40 -0.67 5.69
CA SER A 70 10.77 -1.85 6.29
C SER A 70 9.23 -1.77 6.34
N ASP A 71 8.71 -0.56 6.48
CA ASP A 71 7.29 -0.19 6.67
C ASP A 71 6.71 0.48 5.42
N ASN A 72 7.02 -0.11 4.26
CA ASN A 72 6.70 0.43 2.94
C ASN A 72 5.19 0.59 2.70
N ALA A 73 4.39 -0.42 3.07
CA ALA A 73 2.93 -0.36 2.97
C ALA A 73 2.28 -1.02 4.19
N VAL A 74 1.78 -0.19 5.10
CA VAL A 74 1.07 -0.58 6.31
C VAL A 74 -0.42 -0.32 6.09
N VAL A 75 -1.25 -1.34 6.33
CA VAL A 75 -2.70 -1.25 6.11
C VAL A 75 -3.46 -1.60 7.39
N THR A 76 -4.39 -0.74 7.75
CA THR A 76 -5.37 -0.95 8.82
C THR A 76 -6.78 -0.94 8.24
N ILE A 77 -7.54 -2.00 8.52
CA ILE A 77 -8.96 -2.10 8.16
C ILE A 77 -9.75 -2.14 9.45
N ASP A 78 -10.49 -1.08 9.75
CA ASP A 78 -11.34 -1.04 10.94
C ASP A 78 -12.64 -1.85 10.73
N SER A 79 -13.30 -2.15 11.84
CA SER A 79 -14.58 -2.85 11.83
C SER A 79 -15.61 -2.14 10.94
N GLY A 80 -16.38 -2.91 10.18
CA GLY A 80 -17.36 -2.41 9.21
C GLY A 80 -16.77 -2.06 7.84
N SER A 81 -15.48 -1.77 7.74
CA SER A 81 -14.81 -1.51 6.47
C SER A 81 -14.50 -2.79 5.70
N THR A 82 -14.38 -2.66 4.37
CA THR A 82 -14.15 -3.78 3.45
C THR A 82 -13.02 -3.48 2.47
N TRP A 83 -12.13 -4.45 2.27
CA TRP A 83 -11.20 -4.47 1.14
C TRP A 83 -11.56 -5.61 0.18
N ASN A 84 -12.00 -5.27 -1.02
CA ASN A 84 -12.25 -6.17 -2.13
C ASN A 84 -11.01 -6.28 -3.02
N LEU A 85 -10.34 -7.43 -2.99
CA LEU A 85 -9.17 -7.65 -3.83
C LEU A 85 -9.60 -7.81 -5.29
N THR A 86 -8.93 -7.06 -6.17
CA THR A 86 -9.06 -7.19 -7.63
C THR A 86 -7.87 -7.92 -8.27
N GLY A 87 -6.86 -8.24 -7.46
CA GLY A 87 -5.63 -8.94 -7.84
C GLY A 87 -4.79 -9.29 -6.62
N ASN A 88 -3.66 -9.97 -6.84
CA ASN A 88 -2.70 -10.25 -5.77
C ASN A 88 -2.08 -8.94 -5.25
N CYS A 89 -1.85 -8.90 -3.94
CA CYS A 89 -1.28 -7.75 -3.24
C CYS A 89 0.01 -8.14 -2.52
N THR A 90 0.94 -7.19 -2.43
CA THR A 90 2.17 -7.30 -1.66
C THR A 90 2.30 -6.05 -0.79
N ILE A 91 2.23 -6.23 0.53
CA ILE A 91 2.29 -5.14 1.53
C ILE A 91 3.25 -5.52 2.67
N SER A 92 3.63 -4.54 3.48
CA SER A 92 4.52 -4.79 4.62
C SER A 92 3.79 -5.45 5.79
N SER A 93 2.65 -4.88 6.21
CA SER A 93 1.88 -5.38 7.34
C SER A 93 0.39 -5.05 7.21
N LEU A 94 -0.42 -5.84 7.92
CA LEU A 94 -1.87 -5.73 7.92
C LEU A 94 -2.42 -5.87 9.34
N THR A 95 -3.21 -4.87 9.76
CA THR A 95 -4.11 -4.99 10.91
C THR A 95 -5.54 -5.05 10.38
N ASN A 96 -6.20 -6.20 10.49
CA ASN A 96 -7.56 -6.39 9.99
C ASN A 96 -8.56 -6.65 11.11
N ASN A 97 -9.47 -5.70 11.32
CA ASN A 97 -10.67 -5.81 12.16
C ASN A 97 -11.97 -5.78 11.33
N GLY A 98 -11.87 -5.60 10.01
CA GLY A 98 -12.98 -5.55 9.07
C GLY A 98 -13.07 -6.80 8.20
N THR A 99 -13.54 -6.60 6.97
CA THR A 99 -13.72 -7.68 5.98
C THR A 99 -12.72 -7.56 4.85
N ILE A 100 -12.11 -8.69 4.46
CA ILE A 100 -11.33 -8.80 3.23
C ILE A 100 -12.02 -9.83 2.34
N ASN A 101 -12.40 -9.41 1.15
CA ASN A 101 -12.91 -10.29 0.11
C ASN A 101 -11.76 -10.62 -0.83
N PHE A 102 -11.15 -11.79 -0.61
CA PHE A 102 -9.97 -12.21 -1.36
C PHE A 102 -10.24 -12.47 -2.85
N ASN A 103 -11.48 -12.82 -3.23
CA ASN A 103 -11.88 -13.02 -4.63
C ASN A 103 -10.98 -13.98 -5.44
N GLY A 104 -10.34 -14.94 -4.77
CA GLY A 104 -9.41 -15.89 -5.39
C GLY A 104 -7.95 -15.41 -5.46
N TYR A 105 -7.65 -14.23 -4.93
CA TYR A 105 -6.31 -13.65 -4.83
C TYR A 105 -5.71 -13.77 -3.44
N THR A 106 -4.46 -13.33 -3.29
CA THR A 106 -3.72 -13.38 -2.03
C THR A 106 -3.14 -12.04 -1.64
N ILE A 107 -2.87 -11.88 -0.34
CA ILE A 107 -2.00 -10.82 0.18
C ILE A 107 -0.71 -11.48 0.68
N THR A 108 0.45 -11.04 0.17
CA THR A 108 1.77 -11.44 0.65
C THR A 108 2.32 -10.33 1.56
N LEU A 109 2.71 -10.71 2.78
CA LEU A 109 3.33 -9.81 3.76
C LEU A 109 4.86 -9.82 3.66
N ALA A 110 5.52 -8.84 4.27
CA ALA A 110 6.98 -8.72 4.23
C ALA A 110 7.74 -9.92 4.84
N ASP A 111 7.12 -10.64 5.77
CA ASP A 111 7.70 -11.85 6.37
C ASP A 111 7.48 -13.12 5.52
N GLY A 112 6.86 -12.98 4.34
CA GLY A 112 6.53 -14.08 3.43
C GLY A 112 5.21 -14.78 3.75
N THR A 113 4.47 -14.35 4.78
CA THR A 113 3.13 -14.85 5.08
C THR A 113 2.19 -14.56 3.91
N VAL A 114 1.39 -15.55 3.52
CA VAL A 114 0.38 -15.42 2.46
C VAL A 114 -1.01 -15.62 3.05
N LEU A 115 -1.85 -14.59 2.91
CA LEU A 115 -3.26 -14.57 3.33
C LEU A 115 -4.16 -14.85 2.12
N LYS A 116 -5.26 -15.60 2.33
CA LYS A 116 -6.20 -16.04 1.30
C LYS A 116 -7.56 -16.39 1.88
#